data_AF-A0AAW9Q6I7-F1
#
_entry.id   AF-A0AAW9Q6I7-F1
#
_cell.length_a   1.000
_cell.length_b   1.000
_cell.length_c   1.000
_cell.angle_alpha   90.00
_cell.angle_beta   90.00
_cell.angle_gamma   90.00
#
_symmetry.space_group_name_H-M   'P 1'
#
loop_
_entity.id
_entity.type
_entity.pdbx_description
1 polymer ?
#
loop_
_entity_poly.entity_id
_entity_poly.type
_entity_poly.pdbx_seq_one_letter_code
_entity_poly.pdbx_strand_id
1 'polypeptide(L)' 'MPDNPEYLQGVIERLTFYSEETGYTVARLKVPKAQDLITIVGNFANIQAGQYALLRGRSHHATGKRL' A
#
# COMPACT_ATOMS: atom_id res chain seq x y z
N MET A 1 3.01 19.57 -12.18
CA MET A 1 2.10 18.51 -12.67
C MET A 1 1.31 18.03 -11.48
N PRO A 2 -0.04 18.04 -11.48
CA PRO A 2 -0.78 17.38 -10.41
C PRO A 2 -0.34 15.91 -10.38
N ASP A 3 -0.17 15.40 -9.16
CA ASP A 3 0.06 14.00 -8.81
C ASP A 3 -0.91 13.09 -9.56
N ASN A 4 -0.49 12.60 -10.74
CA ASN A 4 -1.31 11.69 -11.53
C ASN A 4 -1.46 10.39 -10.75
N PRO A 5 -2.67 9.81 -10.66
CA PRO A 5 -2.86 8.56 -9.96
C PRO A 5 -1.99 7.47 -10.58
N GLU A 6 -1.26 6.77 -9.72
CA GLU A 6 -0.35 5.69 -10.05
C GLU A 6 -1.02 4.35 -9.76
N TYR A 7 -0.61 3.32 -10.51
CA TYR A 7 -1.07 1.95 -10.31
C TYR A 7 0.04 1.11 -9.68
N LEU A 8 -0.27 0.41 -8.60
CA LEU A 8 0.59 -0.55 -7.93
C LEU A 8 -0.07 -1.91 -7.95
N GLN A 9 0.70 -2.94 -8.26
CA GLN A 9 0.22 -4.32 -8.29
C GLN A 9 1.21 -5.24 -7.58
N GLY A 10 0.68 -6.15 -6.75
CA GLY A 10 1.52 -7.01 -5.94
C GLY A 10 0.73 -7.85 -4.96
N VAL A 11 1.46 -8.54 -4.09
CA VAL A 11 0.88 -9.39 -3.05
C VAL A 11 0.91 -8.66 -1.72
N ILE A 12 -0.21 -8.68 -1.00
CA ILE A 12 -0.26 -8.19 0.38
C ILE A 12 0.55 -9.13 1.25
N GLU A 13 1.71 -8.67 1.69
CA GLU A 13 2.62 -9.46 2.52
C GLU A 13 2.07 -9.57 3.94
N ARG A 14 1.62 -8.44 4.50
CA ARG A 14 0.98 -8.40 5.81
C ARG A 14 0.09 -7.17 5.98
N LEU A 15 -0.93 -7.31 6.81
CA LEU A 15 -1.65 -6.18 7.38
C LEU A 15 -0.95 -5.76 8.68
N THR A 16 -0.65 -4.48 8.80
CA THR A 16 -0.12 -3.88 10.03
C THR A 16 -1.25 -3.38 10.92
N PHE A 17 -2.34 -2.87 10.32
CA PHE A 17 -3.51 -2.39 11.02
C PHE A 17 -4.74 -2.52 10.11
N TYR A 18 -5.89 -2.86 10.70
CA TYR A 18 -7.19 -2.84 10.04
C TYR A 18 -8.24 -2.35 11.05
N SER A 19 -8.99 -1.32 10.67
CA SER A 19 -10.18 -0.87 11.38
C SER A 19 -11.41 -1.48 10.72
N GLU A 20 -12.10 -2.36 11.43
CA GLU A 20 -13.34 -2.99 10.93
C GLU A 20 -14.49 -1.97 10.79
N GLU A 21 -14.48 -0.91 11.61
CA GLU A 21 -15.50 0.15 11.61
C GLU A 21 -15.42 1.04 10.36
N THR A 22 -14.20 1.39 9.93
CA THR A 22 -13.98 2.38 8.85
C THR A 22 -13.42 1.77 7.56
N GLY A 23 -12.91 0.54 7.63
CA GLY A 23 -12.14 -0.10 6.56
C GLY A 23 -10.71 0.43 6.43
N TYR A 24 -10.28 1.37 7.29
CA TYR A 24 -8.94 1.94 7.22
C TYR A 24 -7.89 0.85 7.47
N THR A 25 -6.98 0.68 6.52
CA THR A 25 -5.95 -0.35 6.55
C THR A 25 -4.58 0.28 6.34
N VAL A 26 -3.61 -0.23 7.09
CA VAL A 26 -2.18 -0.08 6.80
C VAL A 26 -1.64 -1.46 6.49
N ALA A 27 -1.09 -1.64 5.30
CA ALA A 27 -0.56 -2.93 4.86
C ALA A 27 0.79 -2.80 4.15
N ARG A 28 1.53 -3.89 4.09
CA ARG A 28 2.80 -4.00 3.35
C ARG A 28 2.55 -4.79 2.08
N LEU A 29 2.82 -4.18 0.94
CA LEU A 29 2.66 -4.75 -0.39
C LEU A 29 4.02 -5.17 -0.95
N LYS A 30 4.17 -6.43 -1.36
CA LYS A 30 5.31 -6.90 -2.15
C LYS A 30 5.02 -6.68 -3.64
N VAL A 31 5.73 -5.74 -4.23
CA VAL A 31 5.69 -5.48 -5.68
C VAL A 31 6.84 -6.22 -6.36
N PRO A 32 6.62 -6.92 -7.49
CA PRO A 32 7.63 -7.77 -8.13
C PRO A 32 8.97 -7.08 -8.47
N LYS A 33 8.96 -5.75 -8.67
CA LYS A 33 10.15 -4.95 -9.04
C LYS A 33 10.65 -4.05 -7.92
N ALA A 34 10.04 -4.11 -6.72
CA ALA A 34 10.48 -3.35 -5.57
C ALA A 34 11.39 -4.20 -4.68
N GLN A 35 12.54 -3.64 -4.30
CA GLN A 35 13.47 -4.27 -3.35
C GLN A 35 12.77 -4.40 -1.99
N ASP A 36 12.26 -3.28 -1.49
CA ASP A 36 11.52 -3.20 -0.24
C ASP A 36 10.01 -3.41 -0.40
N LEU A 37 9.36 -3.75 0.72
CA LEU A 37 7.90 -3.73 0.81
C LEU A 37 7.41 -2.28 0.82
N ILE A 38 6.37 -2.02 0.04
CA ILE A 38 5.73 -0.71 -0.03
C ILE A 38 4.62 -0.66 1.02
N THR A 39 4.61 0.40 1.84
CA THR A 39 3.47 0.65 2.73
C THR A 39 2.32 1.24 1.93
N ILE A 40 1.15 0.61 2.01
CA ILE A 40 -0.10 1.12 1.47
C ILE A 40 -1.03 1.53 2.62
N VAL A 41 -1.75 2.61 2.42
CA VAL A 41 -2.71 3.15 3.39
C VAL A 41 -3.97 3.59 2.65
N GLY A 42 -5.14 3.26 3.19
CA GLY A 42 -6.43 3.62 2.60
C GLY A 42 -7.58 2.80 3.20
N ASN A 43 -8.79 3.02 2.69
CA ASN A 43 -9.95 2.22 3.09
C ASN A 43 -10.15 1.08 2.10
N PHE A 44 -10.12 -0.17 2.59
CA PHE A 44 -10.25 -1.36 1.77
C PHE A 44 -11.36 -2.25 2.35
N ALA A 45 -12.30 -2.69 1.50
CA ALA A 45 -13.48 -3.41 1.96
C ALA A 45 -13.20 -4.86 2.40
N ASN A 46 -12.13 -5.48 1.88
CA ASN A 46 -11.70 -6.82 2.29
C ASN A 46 -10.29 -7.09 1.73
N ILE A 47 -9.26 -6.91 2.55
CA ILE A 47 -7.87 -7.12 2.18
C ILE A 47 -7.21 -8.12 3.12
N GLN A 48 -6.51 -9.11 2.57
CA GLN A 48 -5.92 -10.19 3.35
C GLN A 48 -4.46 -10.43 2.95
N ALA A 49 -3.66 -10.93 3.89
CA ALA A 49 -2.30 -11.37 3.58
C ALA A 49 -2.34 -12.54 2.57
N GLY A 50 -1.40 -12.55 1.63
CA GLY A 50 -1.36 -13.47 0.49
C GLY A 50 -2.24 -13.07 -0.69
N GLN A 51 -3.13 -12.08 -0.54
CA GLN A 51 -3.98 -11.62 -1.64
C GLN A 51 -3.20 -10.82 -2.67
N TYR A 52 -3.44 -11.08 -3.95
CA TYR A 52 -2.99 -10.21 -5.02
C TYR A 52 -3.91 -8.99 -5.15
N ALA A 53 -3.34 -7.79 -5.15
CA ALA A 53 -4.07 -6.53 -5.21
C ALA A 53 -3.58 -5.65 -6.35
N LEU A 54 -4.52 -5.03 -7.07
CA LEU A 54 -4.29 -3.91 -7.99
C LEU A 54 -4.83 -2.64 -7.32
N LEU A 55 -3.94 -1.69 -7.07
CA LEU A 55 -4.23 -0.48 -6.32
C LEU A 55 -4.02 0.74 -7.21
N ARG A 56 -4.92 1.71 -7.09
CA ARG A 56 -4.77 3.05 -7.68
C ARG A 56 -4.63 4.05 -6.55
N GLY A 57 -3.59 4.85 -6.57
CA GLY A 57 -3.33 5.81 -5.50
C GLY A 57 -2.33 6.86 -5.89
N ARG A 58 -1.80 7.56 -4.90
CA ARG A 58 -0.72 8.53 -5.08
C ARG A 58 0.41 8.11 -4.17
N SER A 59 1.63 8.03 -4.69
CA SER A 59 2.78 7.85 -3.83
C SER A 59 3.06 9.16 -3.09
N HIS A 60 3.26 9.05 -1.77
CA HIS A 60 3.87 10.14 -1.00
C HIS A 60 5.29 9.71 -0.70
N HIS A 61 6.23 10.13 -1.56
CA HIS A 61 7.63 9.85 -1.32
C HIS A 61 8.11 10.73 -0.16
N ALA A 62 8.09 10.20 1.06
CA ALA A 62 8.71 10.86 2.19
C ALA A 62 10.22 10.88 1.94
N THR A 63 10.76 12.04 1.59
CA THR A 63 12.20 12.28 1.43
C THR A 63 12.86 12.21 2.82
N GLY A 64 13.05 10.99 3.32
CA GLY A 64 13.68 10.70 4.59
C GLY A 64 15.16 11.00 4.52
N LYS A 65 15.53 12.17 5.06
CA LYS A 65 16.89 12.61 5.38
C LYS A 65 17.66 11.47 6.06
N ARG A 66 18.73 11.01 5.41
CA ARG A 66 19.76 10.13 5.97
C ARG A 66 20.38 10.86 7.15
N LEU A 67 20.21 10.34 8.37
CA LEU A 67 21.02 10.71 9.53
C LEU A 67 22.32 9.92 9.50
#